data_AF-A0A5E4AQF0-F1
#
_entry.id   AF-A0A5E4AQF0-F1
#
_cell.length_a   1.000
_cell.length_b   1.000
_cell.length_c   1.000
_cell.angle_alpha   90.00
_cell.angle_beta   90.00
_cell.angle_gamma   90.00
#
_symmetry.space_group_name_H-M   'P 1'
#
loop_
_entity.id
_entity.type
_entity.pdbx_description
1 polymer ?
#
loop_
_entity_poly.entity_id
_entity_poly.type
_entity_poly.pdbx_seq_one_letter_code
_entity_poly.pdbx_strand_id
1 'polypeptide(L)'
;MWTRPQIKDFKEKIRQDADSVITVGRGEVVTVRVPTHEEGSYLFWEFATDNYDIGFGVYFEWTDSPNTAVSVHVSESSDDDEEEEENITCEEKAKKNSNKPLLDEIVPVYRRDCHEEVYAGSHQYPGRGVYLLKFDNSYSLWRSKSVYYRVYYTR
;
A
#
# COMPACT_ATOMS: atom_id res chain seq x y z
N MET A 1 6.99 1.44 -13.35
CA MET A 1 6.60 0.05 -13.01
C MET A 1 7.23 -0.88 -14.02
N TRP A 2 7.73 -2.03 -13.58
CA TRP A 2 8.28 -3.11 -14.40
C TRP A 2 8.12 -4.45 -13.66
N THR A 3 8.40 -5.56 -14.34
CA THR A 3 8.41 -6.90 -13.74
C THR A 3 9.77 -7.58 -13.91
N ARG A 4 10.03 -8.64 -13.13
CA ARG A 4 11.17 -9.55 -13.35
C ARG A 4 10.81 -11.00 -13.02
N PRO A 5 11.43 -11.99 -13.70
CA PRO A 5 11.02 -13.40 -13.58
C PRO A 5 11.62 -14.14 -12.37
N GLN A 6 12.61 -13.59 -11.66
CA GLN A 6 13.27 -14.27 -10.53
C GLN A 6 12.43 -14.25 -9.23
N ILE A 7 11.20 -14.74 -9.28
CA ILE A 7 10.24 -14.70 -8.16
C ILE A 7 10.63 -15.63 -7.00
N LYS A 8 11.21 -16.80 -7.29
CA LYS A 8 11.64 -17.76 -6.26
C LYS A 8 12.73 -17.16 -5.37
N ASP A 9 13.81 -16.71 -5.99
CA ASP A 9 14.95 -16.06 -5.31
C ASP A 9 14.50 -14.84 -4.51
N PHE A 10 13.57 -14.05 -5.06
CA PHE A 10 12.98 -12.91 -4.35
C PHE A 10 12.27 -13.35 -3.07
N LYS A 11 11.32 -14.29 -3.16
CA LYS A 11 10.58 -14.78 -1.99
C LYS A 11 11.51 -15.41 -0.94
N GLU A 12 12.50 -16.18 -1.36
CA GLU A 12 13.49 -16.77 -0.44
C GLU A 12 14.29 -15.72 0.32
N LYS A 13 14.71 -14.64 -0.36
CA LYS A 13 15.40 -13.53 0.29
C LYS A 13 14.50 -12.76 1.25
N ILE A 14 13.25 -12.49 0.86
CA ILE A 14 12.31 -11.72 1.68
C ILE A 14 11.87 -12.50 2.93
N ARG A 15 11.71 -13.83 2.85
CA ARG A 15 11.34 -14.67 4.02
C ARG A 15 12.33 -14.62 5.18
N GLN A 16 13.54 -14.13 4.95
CA GLN A 16 14.54 -13.96 6.02
C GLN A 16 14.16 -12.83 6.98
N ASP A 17 13.28 -11.92 6.55
CA ASP A 17 12.72 -10.83 7.35
C ASP A 17 11.20 -11.02 7.49
N ALA A 18 10.75 -11.33 8.70
CA ALA A 18 9.35 -11.63 8.98
C ALA A 18 8.44 -10.41 8.75
N ASP A 19 8.94 -9.19 8.98
CA ASP A 19 8.16 -7.96 8.80
C ASP A 19 7.92 -7.64 7.32
N SER A 20 8.69 -8.26 6.42
CA SER A 20 8.56 -8.12 4.96
C SER A 20 7.59 -9.13 4.33
N VAL A 21 6.90 -9.94 5.14
CA VAL A 21 5.85 -10.87 4.71
C VAL A 21 4.55 -10.57 5.44
N ILE A 22 3.53 -10.15 4.70
CA ILE A 22 2.20 -9.84 5.24
C ILE A 22 1.16 -10.80 4.71
N THR A 23 0.13 -11.06 5.51
CA THR A 23 -1.06 -11.79 5.07
C THR A 23 -2.18 -10.79 4.87
N VAL A 24 -2.73 -10.74 3.66
CA VAL A 24 -3.92 -9.97 3.31
C VAL A 24 -5.10 -10.91 3.30
N GLY A 25 -6.00 -10.78 4.26
CA GLY A 25 -7.20 -11.60 4.40
C GLY A 25 -8.17 -11.43 3.23
N ARG A 26 -9.15 -12.33 3.14
CA ARG A 26 -10.25 -12.23 2.17
C ARG A 26 -11.05 -10.95 2.44
N GLY A 27 -11.40 -10.18 1.41
CA GLY A 27 -12.13 -8.92 1.59
C GLY A 27 -11.33 -7.79 2.25
N GLU A 28 -10.06 -8.01 2.60
CA GLU A 28 -9.23 -6.99 3.24
C GLU A 28 -8.44 -6.17 2.23
N VAL A 29 -8.12 -4.94 2.64
CA VAL A 29 -7.09 -4.11 2.04
C VAL A 29 -6.04 -3.83 3.10
N VAL A 30 -4.78 -4.15 2.81
CA VAL A 30 -3.66 -3.83 3.68
C VAL A 30 -2.88 -2.66 3.09
N THR A 31 -2.68 -1.61 3.88
CA THR A 31 -1.93 -0.42 3.51
C THR A 31 -0.59 -0.38 4.25
N VAL A 32 0.51 -0.45 3.50
CA VAL A 32 1.85 -0.20 4.03
C VAL A 32 2.16 1.28 3.88
N ARG A 33 2.35 1.96 5.01
CA ARG A 33 2.67 3.40 5.08
C ARG A 33 4.18 3.57 5.14
N VAL A 34 4.74 4.30 4.17
CA VAL A 34 6.18 4.52 4.02
C VAL A 34 6.46 6.03 3.98
N PRO A 35 6.86 6.64 5.11
CA PRO A 35 7.23 8.05 5.14
C PRO A 35 8.45 8.33 4.25
N THR A 36 8.49 9.52 3.65
CA THR A 36 9.68 10.00 2.94
C THR A 36 10.84 10.22 3.90
N HIS A 37 12.04 9.83 3.50
CA HIS A 37 13.27 10.09 4.26
C HIS A 37 13.91 11.41 3.80
N GLU A 38 14.44 12.23 4.72
CA GLU A 38 15.03 13.54 4.38
C GLU A 38 16.25 13.42 3.44
N GLU A 39 17.00 12.32 3.54
CA GLU A 39 18.12 12.02 2.65
C GLU A 39 17.70 11.21 1.41
N GLY A 40 16.41 11.00 1.17
CA GLY A 40 15.89 10.27 0.02
C GLY A 40 15.32 11.21 -1.04
N SER A 41 15.31 10.75 -2.28
CA SER A 41 14.69 11.42 -3.43
C SER A 41 13.76 10.50 -4.22
N TYR A 42 13.86 9.18 -4.04
CA TYR A 42 12.99 8.19 -4.67
C TYR A 42 12.54 7.13 -3.66
N LEU A 43 11.31 6.63 -3.84
CA LEU A 43 10.86 5.36 -3.26
C LEU A 43 10.98 4.28 -4.32
N PHE A 44 11.50 3.12 -3.93
CA PHE A 44 11.44 1.88 -4.69
C PHE A 44 10.61 0.86 -3.94
N TRP A 45 9.83 0.07 -4.67
CA TRP A 45 9.06 -1.04 -4.13
C TRP A 45 9.17 -2.26 -5.01
N GLU A 46 9.11 -3.42 -4.38
CA GLU A 46 9.03 -4.73 -5.02
C GLU A 46 8.04 -5.59 -4.26
N PHE A 47 7.25 -6.40 -4.96
CA PHE A 47 6.33 -7.31 -4.32
C PHE A 47 6.01 -8.55 -5.16
N ALA A 48 5.60 -9.62 -4.49
CA ALA A 48 5.13 -10.86 -5.06
C ALA A 48 4.12 -11.54 -4.14
N THR A 49 3.28 -12.41 -4.68
CA THR A 49 2.34 -13.26 -3.93
C THR A 49 2.59 -14.73 -4.19
N ASP A 50 2.06 -15.64 -3.36
CA ASP A 50 2.29 -17.07 -3.55
C ASP A 50 1.57 -17.69 -4.75
N ASN A 51 0.23 -17.65 -4.78
CA ASN A 51 -0.57 -18.49 -5.67
C ASN A 51 -1.56 -17.74 -6.56
N TYR A 52 -1.82 -16.47 -6.27
CA TYR A 52 -2.91 -15.71 -6.86
C TYR A 52 -2.52 -14.25 -7.00
N ASP A 53 -3.18 -13.55 -7.91
CA ASP A 53 -3.05 -12.11 -8.04
C ASP A 53 -3.52 -11.34 -6.80
N ILE A 54 -3.17 -10.05 -6.74
CA ILE A 54 -3.68 -9.10 -5.75
C ILE A 54 -3.81 -7.74 -6.42
N GLY A 55 -4.75 -6.91 -5.96
CA GLY A 55 -4.80 -5.50 -6.32
C GLY A 55 -3.60 -4.76 -5.74
N PHE A 56 -2.96 -3.92 -6.54
CA PHE A 56 -1.87 -3.08 -6.08
C PHE A 56 -2.00 -1.66 -6.63
N GLY A 57 -1.89 -0.68 -5.73
CA GLY A 57 -1.79 0.74 -6.06
C GLY A 57 -0.93 1.49 -5.06
N VAL A 58 -0.60 2.73 -5.40
CA VAL A 58 0.25 3.63 -4.61
C VAL A 58 -0.40 5.00 -4.59
N TYR A 59 -0.59 5.53 -3.38
CA TYR A 59 -1.00 6.91 -3.15
C TYR A 59 0.10 7.66 -2.40
N PHE A 60 0.07 8.98 -2.47
CA PHE A 60 0.93 9.85 -1.68
C PHE A 60 0.08 10.75 -0.78
N GLU A 61 0.28 10.64 0.53
CA GLU A 61 -0.39 11.42 1.55
C GLU A 61 0.49 12.61 1.95
N TRP A 62 0.00 13.82 1.69
CA TRP A 62 0.67 15.07 2.07
C TRP A 62 0.49 15.33 3.57
N THR A 63 1.38 14.75 4.37
CA THR A 63 1.37 14.87 5.82
C THR A 63 2.79 14.91 6.40
N ASP A 64 2.94 15.59 7.53
CA ASP A 64 4.18 15.54 8.30
C ASP A 64 4.20 14.29 9.18
N SER A 65 4.84 13.23 8.70
CA SER A 65 5.11 12.07 9.57
C SER A 65 6.14 12.45 10.64
N PRO A 66 5.88 12.17 11.93
CA PRO A 66 6.80 12.47 13.02
C PRO A 66 8.04 11.57 13.01
N ASN A 67 7.97 10.42 12.34
CA ASN A 67 9.10 9.51 12.16
C ASN A 67 9.13 8.92 10.73
N THR A 68 10.25 8.29 10.40
CA THR A 68 10.46 7.59 9.12
C THR A 68 10.16 6.09 9.23
N ALA A 69 9.46 5.64 10.26
CA ALA A 69 9.19 4.23 10.49
C ALA A 69 8.07 3.74 9.56
N VAL A 70 8.29 2.58 8.94
CA VAL A 70 7.27 1.92 8.12
C VAL A 70 6.22 1.30 9.06
N SER A 71 4.94 1.44 8.72
CA SER A 71 3.84 0.84 9.47
C SER A 71 2.82 0.17 8.55
N VAL A 72 2.09 -0.82 9.08
CA VAL A 72 1.12 -1.62 8.33
C VAL A 72 -0.26 -1.44 8.94
N HIS A 73 -1.25 -1.11 8.13
CA HIS A 73 -2.64 -0.93 8.54
C HIS A 73 -3.53 -1.89 7.75
N VAL A 74 -4.49 -2.52 8.42
CA VAL A 74 -5.46 -3.43 7.81
C VAL A 74 -6.83 -2.78 7.88
N SER A 75 -7.55 -2.79 6.76
CA SER A 75 -8.93 -2.34 6.66
C SER A 75 -9.75 -3.42 5.97
N GLU A 76 -10.96 -3.68 6.46
CA GLU A 76 -11.91 -4.57 5.80
C GLU A 76 -12.73 -3.75 4.80
N SER A 77 -13.03 -4.32 3.62
CA SER A 77 -13.83 -3.70 2.56
C SER A 77 -15.33 -3.60 2.92
N SER A 78 -15.67 -3.41 4.20
CA SER A 78 -17.01 -2.95 4.58
C SER A 78 -17.19 -1.55 3.99
N ASP A 79 -18.38 -1.25 3.49
CA ASP A 79 -18.84 0.03 2.92
C ASP A 79 -18.78 1.22 3.91
N ASP A 80 -17.70 1.34 4.69
CA ASP A 80 -17.58 2.21 5.86
C ASP A 80 -17.04 3.62 5.53
N ASP A 81 -16.94 3.96 4.24
CA ASP A 81 -16.91 5.36 3.80
C ASP A 81 -18.32 5.88 3.46
N GLU A 82 -19.38 5.05 3.50
CA GLU A 82 -20.77 5.47 3.26
C GLU A 82 -21.71 5.27 4.46
N GLU A 83 -21.41 4.41 5.44
CA GLU A 83 -22.36 4.13 6.56
C GLU A 83 -22.27 5.06 7.79
N GLU A 84 -21.23 5.89 7.97
CA GLU A 84 -21.22 6.94 9.01
C GLU A 84 -21.95 8.24 8.60
N GLU A 85 -22.52 8.30 7.39
CA GLU A 85 -23.05 9.53 6.79
C GLU A 85 -24.51 9.88 7.11
N GLU A 86 -25.27 9.01 7.79
CA GLU A 86 -26.71 9.21 7.96
C GLU A 86 -27.11 10.11 9.16
N ASN A 87 -26.17 10.49 10.05
CA ASN A 87 -26.51 11.28 11.26
C ASN A 87 -25.66 12.54 11.52
N ILE A 88 -24.90 13.03 10.54
CA ILE A 88 -24.01 14.20 10.72
C ILE A 88 -24.58 15.43 10.00
N THR A 89 -24.75 16.53 10.74
CA THR A 89 -25.25 17.81 10.20
C THR A 89 -24.31 18.39 9.14
N CYS A 90 -24.85 19.17 8.20
CA CYS A 90 -24.10 19.75 7.08
C CYS A 90 -22.87 20.58 7.51
N GLU A 91 -22.89 21.16 8.71
CA GLU A 91 -21.78 21.96 9.27
C GLU A 91 -20.63 21.11 9.82
N GLU A 92 -20.92 19.89 10.28
CA GLU A 92 -19.91 18.94 10.78
C GLU A 92 -19.23 18.17 9.64
N LYS A 93 -19.94 17.90 8.53
CA LYS A 93 -19.36 17.34 7.30
C LYS A 93 -18.26 18.25 6.71
N ALA A 94 -18.48 19.57 6.73
CA ALA A 94 -17.50 20.55 6.24
C ALA A 94 -16.23 20.65 7.11
N LYS A 95 -16.35 20.47 8.43
CA LYS A 95 -15.21 20.47 9.37
C LYS A 95 -14.43 19.15 9.39
N LYS A 96 -15.09 18.01 9.15
CA LYS A 96 -14.44 16.68 9.05
C LYS A 96 -13.65 16.57 7.73
N ASN A 97 -14.16 17.12 6.63
CA ASN A 97 -13.47 17.14 5.32
C ASN A 97 -12.27 18.10 5.26
N SER A 98 -12.24 19.17 6.05
CA SER A 98 -11.10 20.11 6.05
C SER A 98 -9.82 19.56 6.70
N ASN A 99 -9.92 18.44 7.42
CA ASN A 99 -8.81 17.83 8.17
C ASN A 99 -8.30 16.51 7.58
N LYS A 100 -8.88 16.00 6.48
CA LYS A 100 -8.33 14.82 5.81
C LYS A 100 -7.07 15.25 5.03
N PRO A 101 -5.92 14.57 5.19
CA PRO A 101 -4.72 14.90 4.44
C PRO A 101 -4.97 14.74 2.94
N LEU A 102 -4.38 15.61 2.14
CA LEU A 102 -4.47 15.55 0.68
C LEU A 102 -3.81 14.25 0.18
N LEU A 103 -4.49 13.56 -0.75
CA LEU A 103 -4.02 12.32 -1.35
C LEU A 103 -3.85 12.47 -2.87
N ASP A 104 -2.66 12.14 -3.37
CA ASP A 104 -2.41 12.03 -4.81
C ASP A 104 -2.29 10.56 -5.23
N GLU A 105 -2.91 10.20 -6.35
CA GLU A 105 -2.78 8.87 -6.94
C GLU A 105 -1.50 8.78 -7.78
N ILE A 106 -0.59 7.90 -7.38
CA ILE A 106 0.69 7.67 -8.08
C ILE A 106 0.59 6.45 -9.00
N VAL A 107 0.01 5.37 -8.48
CA VAL A 107 -0.29 4.16 -9.25
C VAL A 107 -1.73 3.76 -8.94
N PRO A 108 -2.65 3.79 -9.93
CA PRO A 108 -4.02 3.33 -9.71
C PRO A 108 -4.04 1.86 -9.29
N VAL A 109 -4.99 1.51 -8.44
CA VAL A 109 -5.18 0.14 -7.96
C VAL A 109 -5.69 -0.72 -9.11
N TYR A 110 -4.85 -1.66 -9.56
CA TYR A 110 -5.25 -2.70 -10.50
C TYR A 110 -4.72 -4.05 -10.05
N ARG A 111 -5.42 -5.12 -10.44
CA ARG A 111 -5.00 -6.51 -10.21
C ARG A 111 -3.68 -6.80 -10.93
N ARG A 112 -2.73 -7.42 -10.22
CA ARG A 112 -1.39 -7.76 -10.72
C ARG A 112 -1.15 -9.25 -10.55
N ASP A 113 -0.69 -9.90 -11.62
CA ASP A 113 -0.28 -11.31 -11.63
C ASP A 113 1.09 -11.50 -10.96
N CYS A 114 1.28 -10.89 -9.79
CA CYS A 114 2.52 -10.92 -9.01
C CYS A 114 2.81 -12.26 -8.31
N HIS A 115 1.99 -13.28 -8.61
CA HIS A 115 2.28 -14.68 -8.32
C HIS A 115 3.11 -15.35 -9.41
N GLU A 116 3.15 -14.75 -10.61
CA GLU A 116 3.95 -15.23 -11.75
C GLU A 116 5.32 -14.55 -11.82
N GLU A 117 5.35 -13.22 -11.64
CA GLU A 117 6.58 -12.41 -11.68
C GLU A 117 6.68 -11.47 -10.46
N VAL A 118 7.90 -11.00 -10.15
CA VAL A 118 8.06 -9.93 -9.16
C VAL A 118 7.67 -8.61 -9.81
N TYR A 119 6.71 -7.91 -9.23
CA TYR A 119 6.35 -6.56 -9.64
C TYR A 119 7.23 -5.55 -8.90
N ALA A 120 7.67 -4.53 -9.61
CA ALA A 120 8.52 -3.49 -9.05
C ALA A 120 8.17 -2.12 -9.63
N GLY A 121 8.52 -1.08 -8.88
CA GLY A 121 8.36 0.28 -9.33
C GLY A 121 9.18 1.26 -8.50
N SER A 122 9.17 2.49 -8.98
CA SER A 122 9.79 3.61 -8.29
C SER A 122 9.03 4.89 -8.56
N HIS A 123 9.14 5.83 -7.63
CA HIS A 123 8.57 7.16 -7.78
C HIS A 123 9.48 8.20 -7.13
N GLN A 124 9.69 9.32 -7.83
CA GLN A 124 10.43 10.44 -7.27
C GLN A 124 9.59 11.11 -6.20
N TYR A 125 10.18 11.49 -5.07
CA TYR A 125 9.47 12.20 -4.01
C TYR A 125 8.85 13.50 -4.56
N PRO A 126 7.52 13.64 -4.54
CA PRO A 126 6.89 14.89 -4.94
C PRO A 126 7.07 15.98 -3.86
N GLY A 127 7.35 15.56 -2.63
CA GLY A 127 7.63 16.40 -1.47
C GLY A 127 7.80 15.54 -0.22
N ARG A 128 7.68 16.14 0.97
CA ARG A 128 7.60 15.42 2.24
C ARG A 128 6.19 14.87 2.42
N GLY A 129 6.08 13.59 2.78
CA GLY A 129 4.79 12.93 2.95
C GLY A 129 4.93 11.45 3.28
N VAL A 130 3.85 10.71 3.05
CA VAL A 130 3.79 9.27 3.31
C VAL A 130 3.24 8.56 2.09
N TYR A 131 4.00 7.60 1.54
CA TYR A 131 3.48 6.70 0.52
C TYR A 131 2.56 5.66 1.14
N LEU A 132 1.43 5.39 0.48
CA LEU A 132 0.45 4.39 0.86
C LEU A 132 0.47 3.29 -0.19
N LEU A 133 1.18 2.20 0.07
CA LEU A 133 1.17 1.01 -0.78
C LEU A 133 -0.04 0.17 -0.39
N LYS A 134 -1.06 0.14 -1.26
CA LYS A 134 -2.30 -0.60 -1.03
C LYS A 134 -2.21 -1.98 -1.68
N PHE A 135 -2.28 -3.02 -0.85
CA PHE A 135 -2.47 -4.40 -1.25
C PHE A 135 -3.94 -4.76 -1.06
N ASP A 136 -4.68 -4.74 -2.16
CA ASP A 136 -6.13 -4.82 -2.18
C ASP A 136 -6.59 -6.25 -2.54
N ASN A 137 -7.25 -6.90 -1.58
CA ASN A 137 -7.85 -8.22 -1.72
C ASN A 137 -9.37 -8.18 -1.47
N SER A 138 -10.00 -6.99 -1.58
CA SER A 138 -11.43 -6.74 -1.38
C SER A 138 -12.31 -7.67 -2.24
N TYR A 139 -11.89 -7.91 -3.48
CA TYR A 139 -12.60 -8.76 -4.44
C TYR A 139 -12.56 -10.25 -4.13
N SER A 140 -11.71 -10.70 -3.19
CA SER A 140 -11.52 -12.12 -2.91
C SER A 140 -12.47 -12.62 -1.82
N LEU A 141 -13.43 -13.45 -2.19
CA LEU A 141 -14.41 -14.03 -1.26
C LEU A 141 -13.87 -15.16 -0.39
N TRP A 142 -12.82 -15.87 -0.85
CA TRP A 142 -12.40 -17.15 -0.24
C TRP A 142 -10.90 -17.30 -0.02
N ARG A 143 -10.07 -16.39 -0.55
CA ARG A 143 -8.62 -16.57 -0.59
C ARG A 143 -7.90 -15.40 0.06
N SER A 144 -7.21 -15.66 1.16
CA SER A 144 -6.16 -14.76 1.66
C SER A 144 -4.94 -14.83 0.75
N LYS A 145 -4.10 -13.79 0.79
CA LYS A 145 -2.86 -13.68 0.00
C LYS A 145 -1.69 -13.48 0.94
N SER A 146 -0.63 -14.26 0.76
CA SER A 146 0.67 -13.98 1.37
C SER A 146 1.45 -13.07 0.41
N VAL A 147 1.74 -11.85 0.85
CA VAL A 147 2.47 -10.84 0.09
C VAL A 147 3.88 -10.73 0.66
N TYR A 148 4.87 -10.92 -0.21
CA TYR A 148 6.28 -10.67 0.05
C TYR A 148 6.58 -9.31 -0.53
N TYR A 149 7.04 -8.36 0.27
CA TYR A 149 7.33 -7.02 -0.22
C TYR A 149 8.66 -6.49 0.29
N ARG A 150 9.19 -5.50 -0.42
CA ARG A 150 10.35 -4.73 0.01
C ARG A 150 10.19 -3.30 -0.44
N VAL A 151 10.53 -2.38 0.44
CA VAL A 151 10.61 -0.94 0.14
C VAL A 151 11.96 -0.39 0.58
N TYR A 152 12.49 0.56 -0.19
CA TYR A 152 13.71 1.27 0.15
C TYR A 152 13.75 2.61 -0.57
N TYR A 153 14.54 3.55 -0.04
CA TYR A 153 14.77 4.83 -0.67
C TYR A 153 16.17 4.93 -1.26
N THR A 154 16.35 5.83 -2.22
CA THR A 154 17.67 6.20 -2.75
C THR A 154 17.83 7.72 -2.73
N ARG A 155 19.08 8.17 -2.85
CA ARG A 155 19.43 9.57 -3.15
C ARG A 155 19.27 9.88 -4.63
#